data_AF-A0A3M1UG44-F1
#
_entry.id   AF-A0A3M1UG44-F1
#
_cell.length_a   1.000
_cell.length_b   1.000
_cell.length_c   1.000
_cell.angle_alpha   90.00
_cell.angle_beta   90.00
_cell.angle_gamma   90.00
#
_symmetry.space_group_name_H-M   'P 1'
#
loop_
_entity.id
_entity.type
_entity.pdbx_description
1 polymer ?
#
loop_
_entity_poly.entity_id
_entity_poly.type
_entity_poly.pdbx_seq_one_letter_code
_entity_poly.pdbx_strand_id
1 'polypeptide(L)'
;MIRAIFSETEIPNTRTVLQIPYESERGEKIYKCENDLIISPHAHVRSDRNHIDPDEIVISVKTSSKDRMGKMFMDKMLLESFTGRKQKIIGIFQNDVQRKQHHKISYTFVSGLFLVYTKFLVELEGIYYLDLPPIAQQPPYNRYIKPFSKLMTEDIWKLLGP
;
A
#
# COMPACT_ATOMS: atom_id res chain seq x y z
N MET A 1 -14.93 -3.27 1.42
CA MET A 1 -14.57 -4.24 2.46
C MET A 1 -13.49 -3.70 3.38
N ILE A 2 -12.22 -3.56 2.97
CA ILE A 2 -11.11 -3.12 3.83
C ILE A 2 -11.42 -1.82 4.62
N ARG A 3 -11.99 -0.82 3.95
CA ARG A 3 -12.47 0.41 4.59
C ARG A 3 -13.45 0.16 5.75
N ALA A 4 -14.42 -0.73 5.53
CA ALA A 4 -15.40 -1.07 6.56
C ALA A 4 -14.73 -1.78 7.74
N ILE A 5 -13.78 -2.68 7.49
CA ILE A 5 -13.00 -3.34 8.56
C ILE A 5 -12.33 -2.28 9.44
N PHE A 6 -11.65 -1.29 8.84
CA PHE A 6 -11.02 -0.23 9.63
C PHE A 6 -12.02 0.63 10.40
N SER A 7 -13.19 0.91 9.82
CA SER A 7 -14.26 1.62 10.52
C SER A 7 -14.82 0.83 11.70
N GLU A 8 -15.01 -0.48 11.56
CA GLU A 8 -15.47 -1.37 12.65
C GLU A 8 -14.42 -1.53 13.75
N THR A 9 -13.13 -1.36 13.44
CA THR A 9 -12.05 -1.32 14.43
C THR A 9 -11.78 0.09 14.98
N GLU A 10 -12.70 1.03 14.76
CA GLU A 10 -12.61 2.42 15.22
C GLU A 10 -11.37 3.18 14.73
N ILE A 11 -10.77 2.76 13.60
CA ILE A 11 -9.63 3.44 12.98
C ILE A 11 -10.16 4.47 11.98
N PRO A 12 -9.93 5.78 12.21
CA PRO A 12 -10.41 6.82 11.31
C PRO A 12 -9.79 6.69 9.94
N ASN A 13 -10.64 6.72 8.92
CA ASN A 13 -10.23 6.43 7.55
C ASN A 13 -11.05 7.19 6.52
N THR A 14 -10.43 7.53 5.39
CA THR A 14 -11.10 8.20 4.28
C THR A 14 -10.48 7.82 2.94
N ARG A 15 -11.28 7.96 1.87
CA ARG A 15 -10.77 7.84 0.51
C ARG A 15 -10.39 9.23 0.01
N THR A 16 -9.11 9.43 -0.27
CA THR A 16 -8.59 10.69 -0.81
C THR A 16 -7.81 10.42 -2.08
N VAL A 17 -8.09 11.22 -3.10
CA VAL A 17 -7.25 11.29 -4.31
C VAL A 17 -6.37 12.52 -4.17
N LEU A 18 -5.06 12.29 -4.06
CA LEU A 18 -4.10 13.38 -3.96
C LEU A 18 -3.89 14.02 -5.32
N GLN A 19 -3.77 15.33 -5.32
CA GLN A 19 -3.61 16.16 -6.49
C GLN A 19 -2.23 16.78 -6.45
N ILE A 20 -1.37 16.34 -7.36
CA ILE A 20 0.00 16.81 -7.50
C ILE A 20 0.03 17.76 -8.72
N PRO A 21 0.14 19.07 -8.51
CA PRO A 21 0.33 20.00 -9.62
C PRO A 21 1.70 19.77 -10.29
N TYR A 22 1.75 19.89 -11.61
CA TYR A 22 2.98 19.83 -12.40
C TYR A 22 2.88 20.76 -13.62
N GLU A 23 4.01 21.33 -14.03
CA GLU A 23 4.09 22.20 -15.19
C GLU A 23 4.00 21.40 -16.50
N SER A 24 3.29 21.95 -17.49
CA SER A 24 3.19 21.35 -18.83
C SER A 24 3.18 22.43 -19.92
N GLU A 25 3.35 22.03 -21.17
CA GLU A 25 3.29 22.93 -22.35
C GLU A 25 2.00 23.74 -22.45
N ARG A 26 0.90 23.29 -21.79
CA ARG A 26 -0.41 23.95 -21.79
C ARG A 26 -0.73 24.63 -20.46
N GLY A 27 0.28 24.94 -19.65
CA GLY A 27 0.13 25.45 -18.28
C GLY A 27 0.15 24.35 -17.23
N GLU A 28 -0.26 24.70 -16.01
CA GLU A 28 -0.30 23.80 -14.87
C GLU A 28 -1.34 22.69 -15.08
N LYS A 29 -0.93 21.43 -14.84
CA LYS A 29 -1.78 20.25 -14.87
C LYS A 29 -1.73 19.56 -13.51
N ILE A 30 -2.75 18.75 -13.25
CA ILE A 30 -2.87 17.99 -12.00
C ILE A 30 -2.70 16.51 -12.30
N TYR A 31 -1.68 15.90 -11.71
CA TYR A 31 -1.56 14.46 -11.61
C TYR A 31 -2.40 13.98 -10.42
N LYS A 32 -3.28 13.01 -10.66
CA LYS A 32 -4.12 12.42 -9.62
C LYS A 32 -3.46 11.13 -9.14
N CYS A 33 -2.91 11.16 -7.93
CA CYS A 33 -2.46 9.95 -7.25
C CYS A 33 -3.68 9.29 -6.57
N GLU A 34 -4.20 8.26 -7.24
CA GLU A 34 -5.33 7.48 -6.73
C GLU A 34 -4.87 6.56 -5.59
N ASN A 35 -4.81 7.11 -4.38
CA ASN A 35 -4.67 6.31 -3.17
C ASN A 35 -6.01 5.65 -2.85
N ASP A 36 -5.96 4.40 -2.39
CA ASP A 36 -7.18 3.65 -2.12
C ASP A 36 -7.81 4.07 -0.78
N LEU A 37 -6.98 4.28 0.24
CA LEU A 37 -7.42 4.69 1.59
C LEU A 37 -6.30 5.42 2.34
N ILE A 38 -6.66 6.37 3.19
CA ILE A 38 -5.79 6.94 4.22
C ILE A 38 -6.38 6.58 5.58
N ILE A 39 -5.54 6.15 6.52
CA ILE A 39 -5.91 5.93 7.92
C ILE A 39 -5.11 6.83 8.84
N SER A 40 -5.69 7.19 9.98
CA SER A 40 -5.15 8.19 10.88
C SER A 40 -4.99 7.69 12.31
N PRO A 41 -3.94 8.09 13.04
CA PRO A 41 -3.83 7.89 14.49
C PRO A 41 -4.63 8.94 15.27
N HIS A 42 -5.14 9.97 14.59
CA HIS A 42 -5.96 11.03 15.20
C HIS A 42 -7.44 10.67 15.15
N ALA A 43 -8.27 11.39 15.93
CA ALA A 43 -9.72 11.17 15.95
C ALA A 43 -10.40 11.29 14.56
N HIS A 44 -9.80 12.07 13.66
CA HIS A 44 -10.25 12.24 12.28
C HIS A 44 -9.05 12.29 11.35
N VAL A 45 -9.26 11.88 10.10
CA VAL A 45 -8.24 12.04 9.05
C VAL A 45 -7.98 13.53 8.83
N ARG A 46 -6.72 13.93 8.92
CA ARG A 46 -6.22 15.30 8.73
C ARG A 46 -5.72 15.55 7.32
N SER A 47 -5.35 14.49 6.57
CA SER A 47 -5.00 14.63 5.15
C SER A 47 -6.17 15.08 4.29
N ASP A 48 -5.86 15.92 3.31
CA ASP A 48 -6.78 16.35 2.26
C ASP A 48 -6.20 16.06 0.87
N ARG A 49 -6.71 16.73 -0.17
CA ARG A 49 -6.29 16.51 -1.56
C ARG A 49 -4.90 17.07 -1.88
N ASN A 50 -4.42 18.04 -1.10
CA ASN A 50 -3.20 18.80 -1.33
C ASN A 50 -2.14 18.52 -0.25
N HIS A 51 -2.55 17.97 0.89
CA HIS A 51 -1.68 17.68 2.03
C HIS A 51 -1.92 16.27 2.56
N ILE A 52 -0.84 15.52 2.79
CA ILE A 52 -0.87 14.28 3.58
C ILE A 52 -0.25 14.58 4.94
N ASP A 53 -0.90 14.25 6.05
CA ASP A 53 -0.35 14.36 7.41
C ASP A 53 0.76 13.30 7.63
N PRO A 54 1.90 13.64 8.28
CA PRO A 54 3.05 12.72 8.38
C PRO A 54 2.77 11.47 9.20
N ASP A 55 1.83 11.55 10.14
CA ASP A 55 1.53 10.47 11.06
C ASP A 55 0.49 9.50 10.47
N GLU A 56 -0.11 9.87 9.34
CA GLU A 56 -1.11 9.08 8.62
C GLU A 56 -0.47 8.08 7.66
N ILE A 57 -1.21 7.00 7.39
CA ILE A 57 -0.73 5.90 6.56
C ILE A 57 -1.57 5.85 5.28
N VAL A 58 -0.88 5.87 4.15
CA VAL A 58 -1.48 5.65 2.84
C VAL A 58 -1.56 4.14 2.60
N ILE A 59 -2.73 3.65 2.21
CA ILE A 59 -2.97 2.24 1.94
C ILE A 59 -3.30 2.09 0.47
N SER A 60 -2.55 1.22 -0.22
CA SER A 60 -2.99 0.72 -1.53
C SER A 60 -3.56 -0.69 -1.40
N VAL A 61 -4.78 -0.85 -1.91
CA VAL A 61 -5.54 -2.10 -1.86
C VAL A 61 -5.69 -2.61 -3.29
N LYS A 62 -5.26 -3.85 -3.53
CA LYS A 62 -5.36 -4.49 -4.85
C LYS A 62 -5.86 -5.92 -4.72
N THR A 63 -6.50 -6.43 -5.76
CA THR A 63 -6.94 -7.84 -5.77
C THR A 63 -5.72 -8.77 -5.84
N SER A 64 -4.81 -8.53 -6.77
CA SER A 64 -3.60 -9.33 -6.99
C SER A 64 -2.45 -8.40 -7.36
N SER A 65 -1.22 -8.82 -7.05
CA SER A 65 -0.02 -8.00 -7.21
C SER A 65 0.47 -8.00 -8.65
N LYS A 66 0.93 -9.15 -9.16
CA LYS A 66 1.44 -9.35 -10.54
C LYS A 66 2.31 -8.16 -11.01
N ASP A 67 2.04 -7.67 -12.21
CA ASP A 67 2.62 -6.47 -12.83
C ASP A 67 2.20 -5.16 -12.14
N ARG A 68 1.11 -5.18 -11.36
CA ARG A 68 0.57 -3.99 -10.69
C ARG A 68 1.26 -3.63 -9.38
N MET A 69 2.13 -4.48 -8.87
CA MET A 69 2.86 -4.23 -7.62
C MET A 69 3.76 -2.98 -7.73
N GLY A 70 4.39 -2.77 -8.88
CA GLY A 70 5.31 -1.64 -9.10
C GLY A 70 4.67 -0.27 -8.90
N LYS A 71 3.36 -0.14 -9.18
CA LYS A 71 2.64 1.13 -8.99
C LYS A 71 2.75 1.66 -7.57
N MET A 72 2.72 0.80 -6.56
CA MET A 72 2.75 1.25 -5.16
C MET A 72 4.11 1.82 -4.74
N PHE A 73 5.19 1.25 -5.28
CA PHE A 73 6.54 1.77 -5.08
C PHE A 73 6.69 3.14 -5.75
N MET A 74 6.17 3.26 -6.97
CA MET A 74 6.14 4.55 -7.68
C MET A 74 5.30 5.59 -6.95
N ASP A 75 4.13 5.21 -6.45
CA ASP A 75 3.26 6.10 -5.68
C ASP A 75 3.98 6.56 -4.40
N LYS A 76 4.68 5.68 -3.67
CA LYS A 76 5.50 6.11 -2.51
C LYS A 76 6.57 7.12 -2.91
N MET A 77 7.36 6.82 -3.94
CA MET A 77 8.41 7.74 -4.41
C MET A 77 7.84 9.12 -4.82
N LEU A 78 6.71 9.14 -5.53
CA LEU A 78 6.06 10.37 -5.95
C LEU A 78 5.55 11.17 -4.76
N LEU A 79 4.92 10.51 -3.77
CA LEU A 79 4.42 11.16 -2.57
C LEU A 79 5.55 11.69 -1.70
N GLU A 80 6.65 10.97 -1.55
CA GLU A 80 7.82 11.44 -0.81
C GLU A 80 8.49 12.61 -1.51
N SER A 81 8.61 12.56 -2.84
CA SER A 81 9.13 13.67 -3.64
C SER A 81 8.26 14.92 -3.55
N PHE A 82 6.93 14.76 -3.55
CA PHE A 82 6.00 15.88 -3.50
C PHE A 82 5.88 16.51 -2.11
N THR A 83 5.82 15.68 -1.07
CA THR A 83 5.70 16.14 0.32
C THR A 83 7.05 16.58 0.91
N GLY A 84 8.17 16.26 0.25
CA GLY A 84 9.53 16.56 0.72
C GLY A 84 9.94 15.77 1.97
N ARG A 85 9.22 14.69 2.29
CA ARG A 85 9.44 13.87 3.48
C ARG A 85 9.09 12.41 3.23
N LYS A 86 9.50 11.54 4.15
CA LYS A 86 9.10 10.13 4.12
C LYS A 86 7.62 9.97 4.41
N GLN A 87 6.95 9.09 3.68
CA GLN A 87 5.52 8.81 3.82
C GLN A 87 5.30 7.34 4.15
N LYS A 88 4.53 7.07 5.22
CA LYS A 88 4.14 5.70 5.58
C LYS A 88 3.15 5.18 4.54
N ILE A 89 3.52 4.10 3.84
CA ILE A 89 2.67 3.41 2.87
C ILE A 89 2.67 1.91 3.11
N ILE A 90 1.49 1.30 3.13
CA ILE A 90 1.31 -0.15 3.17
C ILE A 90 0.52 -0.69 1.97
N GLY A 91 0.76 -1.96 1.66
CA GLY A 91 0.04 -2.72 0.65
C GLY A 91 -0.90 -3.74 1.22
N ILE A 92 -2.09 -3.87 0.65
CA ILE A 92 -3.01 -4.96 0.96
C ILE A 92 -3.43 -5.65 -0.34
N PHE A 93 -3.17 -6.94 -0.42
CA PHE A 93 -3.54 -7.81 -1.54
C PHE A 93 -4.55 -8.86 -1.09
N GLN A 94 -5.49 -9.21 -1.97
CA GLN A 94 -6.38 -10.33 -1.69
C GLN A 94 -5.64 -11.67 -1.84
N ASN A 95 -5.13 -11.98 -3.03
CA ASN A 95 -4.40 -13.21 -3.31
C ASN A 95 -3.53 -13.06 -4.58
N ASP A 96 -2.59 -14.00 -4.77
CA ASP A 96 -1.85 -14.15 -6.02
C ASP A 96 -2.00 -15.56 -6.57
N VAL A 97 -3.25 -15.94 -6.85
CA VAL A 97 -3.58 -17.25 -7.41
C VAL A 97 -4.07 -17.13 -8.85
N GLN A 98 -3.70 -18.11 -9.66
CA GLN A 98 -4.18 -18.30 -11.02
C GLN A 98 -4.53 -19.77 -11.23
N ARG A 99 -5.68 -20.03 -11.85
CA ARG A 99 -6.09 -21.39 -12.20
C ARG A 99 -5.18 -21.95 -13.29
N LYS A 100 -4.70 -23.17 -13.10
CA LYS A 100 -3.96 -23.94 -14.09
C LYS A 100 -4.77 -25.20 -14.43
N GLN A 101 -5.31 -25.27 -15.65
CA GLN A 101 -6.13 -26.42 -16.12
C GLN A 101 -7.28 -26.78 -15.14
N HIS A 102 -7.70 -28.05 -15.13
CA HIS A 102 -8.67 -28.59 -14.18
C HIS A 102 -8.00 -28.87 -12.83
N HIS A 103 -8.50 -28.23 -11.77
CA HIS A 103 -8.15 -28.46 -10.35
C HIS A 103 -6.71 -28.11 -9.90
N LYS A 104 -5.88 -27.44 -10.71
CA LYS A 104 -4.57 -26.95 -10.24
C LYS A 104 -4.58 -25.43 -10.06
N ILE A 105 -3.80 -24.97 -9.10
CA ILE A 105 -3.55 -23.55 -8.82
C ILE A 105 -2.06 -23.29 -9.02
N SER A 106 -1.74 -22.16 -9.63
CA SER A 106 -0.41 -21.59 -9.70
C SER A 106 -0.39 -20.22 -9.02
N TYR A 107 0.75 -19.82 -8.49
CA TYR A 107 0.92 -18.50 -7.88
C TYR A 107 1.54 -17.51 -8.85
N THR A 108 1.12 -16.25 -8.77
CA THR A 108 1.51 -15.19 -9.71
C THR A 108 2.31 -14.05 -9.08
N PHE A 109 2.74 -14.22 -7.84
CA PHE A 109 3.59 -13.24 -7.17
C PHE A 109 4.96 -13.19 -7.83
N VAL A 110 5.33 -12.02 -8.37
CA VAL A 110 6.59 -11.79 -9.08
C VAL A 110 7.69 -11.44 -8.07
N SER A 111 8.17 -12.45 -7.36
CA SER A 111 9.00 -12.28 -6.15
C SER A 111 10.35 -11.60 -6.42
N GLY A 112 11.03 -11.93 -7.52
CA GLY A 112 12.30 -11.32 -7.88
C GLY A 112 12.18 -9.80 -8.10
N LEU A 113 11.13 -9.38 -8.82
CA LEU A 113 10.87 -7.97 -9.09
C LEU A 113 10.51 -7.20 -7.80
N PHE A 114 9.73 -7.82 -6.91
CA PHE A 114 9.45 -7.26 -5.60
C PHE A 114 10.72 -6.93 -4.80
N LEU A 115 11.71 -7.83 -4.77
CA LEU A 115 12.97 -7.57 -4.08
C LEU A 115 13.77 -6.46 -4.73
N VAL A 116 13.77 -6.37 -6.07
CA VAL A 116 14.42 -5.28 -6.79
C VAL A 116 13.81 -3.94 -6.37
N TYR A 117 12.48 -3.83 -6.37
CA TYR A 117 11.81 -2.60 -5.94
C TYR A 117 12.09 -2.25 -4.48
N THR A 118 12.01 -3.24 -3.60
CA THR A 118 12.25 -3.02 -2.16
C THR A 118 13.68 -2.60 -1.86
N LYS A 119 14.67 -3.17 -2.56
CA LYS A 119 16.09 -2.92 -2.30
C LYS A 119 16.66 -1.70 -3.01
N PHE A 120 16.16 -1.40 -4.20
CA PHE A 120 16.77 -0.38 -5.06
C PHE A 120 15.89 0.83 -5.34
N LEU A 121 14.57 0.76 -5.10
CA LEU A 121 13.67 1.90 -5.27
C LEU A 121 13.27 2.50 -3.93
N VAL A 122 12.40 1.81 -3.19
CA VAL A 122 11.88 2.28 -1.90
C VAL A 122 11.33 1.10 -1.09
N GLU A 123 11.52 1.14 0.22
CA GLU A 123 10.92 0.16 1.13
C GLU A 123 9.52 0.62 1.57
N LEU A 124 8.52 -0.25 1.48
CA LEU A 124 7.17 0.00 2.04
C LEU A 124 7.14 -0.42 3.51
N GLU A 125 6.23 0.15 4.31
CA GLU A 125 6.14 -0.20 5.74
C GLU A 125 5.62 -1.62 5.98
N GLY A 126 4.96 -2.19 4.97
CA GLY A 126 4.52 -3.58 4.99
C GLY A 126 3.63 -3.92 3.81
N ILE A 127 3.68 -5.19 3.40
CA ILE A 127 2.74 -5.76 2.45
C ILE A 127 1.97 -6.88 3.12
N TYR A 128 0.65 -6.85 2.98
CA TYR A 128 -0.26 -7.74 3.68
C TYR A 128 -1.14 -8.49 2.69
N TYR A 129 -1.27 -9.80 2.85
CA TYR A 129 -2.14 -10.64 2.04
C TYR A 129 -3.26 -11.24 2.85
N LEU A 130 -4.48 -11.25 2.31
CA LEU A 130 -5.57 -12.05 2.88
C LEU A 130 -5.29 -13.54 2.67
N ASP A 131 -4.79 -13.90 1.49
CA ASP A 131 -4.30 -15.25 1.16
C ASP A 131 -2.86 -15.15 0.63
N LEU A 132 -1.92 -15.50 1.51
CA LEU A 132 -0.50 -15.25 1.35
C LEU A 132 0.13 -16.30 0.42
N PRO A 133 0.82 -15.92 -0.68
CA PRO A 133 1.49 -16.88 -1.54
C PRO A 133 2.61 -17.62 -0.78
N PRO A 134 2.80 -18.94 -0.98
CA PRO A 134 3.75 -19.74 -0.19
C PRO A 134 5.19 -19.20 -0.18
N ILE A 135 5.67 -18.67 -1.31
CA ILE A 135 7.02 -18.11 -1.41
C ILE A 135 7.23 -16.88 -0.52
N ALA A 136 6.16 -16.12 -0.22
CA ALA A 136 6.24 -14.95 0.67
C ALA A 136 6.50 -15.32 2.14
N GLN A 137 6.29 -16.60 2.52
CA GLN A 137 6.60 -17.11 3.86
C GLN A 137 8.10 -17.42 4.04
N GLN A 138 8.86 -17.46 2.95
CA GLN A 138 10.29 -17.77 2.98
C GLN A 138 11.14 -16.50 3.08
N PRO A 139 12.34 -16.56 3.70
CA PRO A 139 13.31 -15.47 3.61
C PRO A 139 13.75 -15.22 2.16
N PRO A 140 14.03 -13.96 1.77
CA PRO A 140 13.93 -12.74 2.58
C PRO A 140 12.53 -12.09 2.59
N TYR A 141 11.56 -12.66 1.86
CA TYR A 141 10.23 -12.05 1.64
C TYR A 141 9.41 -11.89 2.92
N ASN A 142 9.49 -12.87 3.82
CA ASN A 142 8.74 -12.89 5.08
C ASN A 142 9.04 -11.74 6.06
N ARG A 143 10.10 -10.96 5.79
CA ARG A 143 10.42 -9.74 6.53
C ARG A 143 9.49 -8.59 6.15
N TYR A 144 9.07 -8.56 4.89
CA TYR A 144 8.30 -7.47 4.28
C TYR A 144 6.84 -7.83 4.04
N ILE A 145 6.57 -9.11 3.77
CA ILE A 145 5.26 -9.62 3.40
C ILE A 145 4.71 -10.50 4.52
N LYS A 146 3.52 -10.15 5.00
CA LYS A 146 2.87 -10.76 6.17
C LYS A 146 1.40 -11.08 5.87
N PRO A 147 0.74 -11.94 6.65
CA PRO A 147 -0.71 -12.11 6.53
C PRO A 147 -1.46 -10.86 7.02
N PHE A 148 -2.65 -10.60 6.47
CA PHE A 148 -3.52 -9.49 6.87
C PHE A 148 -3.92 -9.56 8.35
N SER A 149 -4.02 -10.75 8.93
CA SER A 149 -4.24 -10.91 10.37
C SER A 149 -3.17 -10.18 11.19
N LYS A 150 -1.90 -10.29 10.80
CA LYS A 150 -0.78 -9.61 11.49
C LYS A 150 -0.85 -8.08 11.38
N LEU A 151 -1.39 -7.55 10.28
CA LEU A 151 -1.70 -6.13 10.18
C LEU A 151 -2.67 -5.74 11.30
N MET A 152 -3.81 -6.42 11.36
CA MET A 152 -4.91 -6.06 12.25
C MET A 152 -4.60 -6.25 13.73
N THR A 153 -3.79 -7.27 14.08
CA THR A 153 -3.52 -7.60 15.49
C THR A 153 -2.29 -6.91 16.06
N GLU A 154 -1.29 -6.58 15.24
CA GLU A 154 0.01 -6.13 15.74
C GLU A 154 0.54 -4.89 15.00
N ASP A 155 0.73 -5.01 13.69
CA ASP A 155 1.53 -4.03 12.96
C ASP A 155 0.81 -2.68 12.84
N ILE A 156 -0.53 -2.67 12.71
CA ILE A 156 -1.30 -1.43 12.57
C ILE A 156 -1.10 -0.48 13.76
N TRP A 157 -1.07 -1.03 14.98
CA TRP A 157 -0.90 -0.28 16.20
C TRP A 157 0.52 0.25 16.37
N LYS A 158 1.52 -0.45 15.82
CA LYS A 158 2.91 0.02 15.77
C LYS A 158 3.09 1.11 14.73
N LEU A 159 2.39 1.02 13.60
CA LEU A 159 2.49 2.00 12.51
C LEU A 159 1.77 3.31 12.83
N LEU A 160 0.62 3.23 13.51
CA LEU A 160 -0.16 4.37 14.02
C LEU A 160 0.38 4.89 15.36
N GLY A 161 1.19 4.10 16.06
CA GLY A 161 1.83 4.50 17.30
C GLY A 161 2.91 5.58 17.07
N PRO A 162 3.24 6.35 18.13
CA PRO A 162 4.35 7.31 18.11
C PRO A 162 5.72 6.65 17.92
#